data_AF-A0A1Y6LET6-F1
#
_entry.id   AF-A0A1Y6LET6-F1
#
_cell.length_a   1.000
_cell.length_b   1.000
_cell.length_c   1.000
_cell.angle_alpha   90.00
_cell.angle_beta   90.00
_cell.angle_gamma   90.00
#
_symmetry.space_group_name_H-M   'P 1'
#
loop_
_entity.id
_entity.type
_entity.pdbx_description
1 polymer ?
#
loop_
_entity_poly.entity_id
_entity_poly.type
_entity_poly.pdbx_seq_one_letter_code
_entity_poly.pdbx_strand_id
1 'polypeptide(L)'
;MATNDPTQLPTPAKCTADFCLIPIGTPTASVSHEIAAVQRLLKKSGVKYSMHSAGTTLEGPWTTVMNLIGQCHSLLHANGVVRIQSDIRIGSRTDKVQGFEDKVRAVEDLLAMDGREGEGVSVKNGEVEESGDGEDDDEITYQR
;
A
#
# COMPACT_ATOMS: atom_id res chain seq x y z
N MET A 1 25.30 8.04 23.48
CA MET A 1 25.67 8.71 22.21
C MET A 1 25.61 7.66 21.11
N ALA A 2 25.00 7.96 19.96
CA ALA A 2 25.05 7.05 18.82
C ALA A 2 26.50 6.93 18.32
N THR A 3 26.91 5.72 17.96
CA THR A 3 28.19 5.48 17.27
C THR A 3 28.09 5.98 15.83
N ASN A 4 29.18 6.56 15.31
CA ASN A 4 29.29 6.94 13.90
C ASN A 4 29.89 5.81 13.04
N ASP A 5 30.21 4.67 13.65
CA ASP A 5 30.69 3.49 12.94
C ASP A 5 29.50 2.74 12.29
N PRO A 6 29.41 2.70 10.94
CA PRO A 6 28.31 2.06 10.25
C PRO A 6 28.23 0.54 10.50
N THR A 7 29.30 -0.09 10.99
CA THR A 7 29.31 -1.53 11.32
C THR A 7 28.69 -1.83 12.69
N GLN A 8 28.53 -0.79 13.53
CA GLN A 8 28.05 -0.91 14.90
C GLN A 8 26.68 -0.25 15.13
N LEU A 9 26.20 0.55 14.17
CA LEU A 9 24.90 1.19 14.26
C LEU A 9 23.79 0.22 13.77
N PRO A 10 22.86 -0.23 14.63
CA PRO A 10 21.82 -1.15 14.22
C PRO A 10 20.77 -0.45 13.34
N THR A 11 20.12 -1.20 12.47
CA THR A 11 18.93 -0.74 11.76
C THR A 11 17.71 -0.66 12.70
N PRO A 12 16.66 0.10 12.34
CA PRO A 12 15.44 0.14 13.13
C PRO A 12 14.86 -1.26 13.38
N ALA A 13 14.24 -1.48 14.54
CA ALA A 13 13.68 -2.78 14.89
C ALA A 13 12.55 -3.23 13.94
N LYS A 14 11.82 -2.28 13.35
CA LYS A 14 10.66 -2.52 12.47
C LYS A 14 10.51 -1.41 11.44
N CYS A 15 9.81 -1.72 10.36
CA CYS A 15 9.45 -0.78 9.32
C CYS A 15 8.15 -1.13 8.62
N THR A 16 7.60 -0.13 7.93
CA THR A 16 6.63 -0.30 6.85
C THR A 16 7.32 0.13 5.57
N ALA A 17 7.39 -0.75 4.58
CA ALA A 17 8.03 -0.47 3.29
C ALA A 17 7.04 -0.72 2.16
N ASP A 18 6.77 0.31 1.38
CA ASP A 18 6.10 0.16 0.10
C ASP A 18 7.15 0.01 -0.99
N PHE A 19 7.07 -1.07 -1.78
CA PHE A 19 7.99 -1.27 -2.89
C PHE A 19 7.25 -1.52 -4.22
N CYS A 20 7.80 -0.92 -5.27
CA CYS A 20 7.43 -1.18 -6.65
C CYS A 20 8.61 -1.88 -7.32
N LEU A 21 8.38 -3.03 -7.95
CA LEU A 21 9.41 -3.83 -8.62
C LEU A 21 9.11 -3.89 -10.12
N ILE A 22 10.08 -3.47 -10.94
CA ILE A 22 9.92 -3.29 -12.37
C ILE A 22 11.00 -4.11 -13.10
N PRO A 23 10.65 -5.25 -13.72
CA PRO A 23 11.51 -5.94 -14.68
C PRO A 23 11.82 -5.03 -15.89
N ILE A 24 13.07 -5.02 -16.34
CA ILE A 24 13.52 -4.24 -17.50
C ILE A 24 14.11 -5.19 -18.55
N GLY A 25 13.71 -4.99 -19.81
CA GLY A 25 14.20 -5.78 -20.95
C GLY A 25 13.47 -7.11 -21.12
N THR A 26 12.25 -7.23 -20.60
CA THR A 26 11.36 -8.36 -20.88
C THR A 26 10.95 -8.37 -22.36
N PRO A 27 10.63 -9.54 -22.97
CA PRO A 27 10.21 -9.61 -24.37
C PRO A 27 8.89 -8.88 -24.68
N THR A 28 8.08 -8.59 -23.66
CA THR A 28 6.81 -7.88 -23.78
C THR A 28 6.70 -6.78 -22.71
N ALA A 29 5.79 -5.83 -22.92
CA ALA A 29 5.51 -4.77 -21.96
C ALA A 29 4.79 -5.25 -20.69
N SER A 30 4.12 -6.40 -20.74
CA SER A 30 3.44 -6.95 -19.58
C SER A 30 4.44 -7.59 -18.62
N VAL A 31 4.29 -7.32 -17.32
CA VAL A 31 5.11 -7.87 -16.24
C VAL A 31 4.28 -8.65 -15.20
N SER A 32 3.01 -8.94 -15.53
CA SER A 32 2.07 -9.53 -14.57
C SER A 32 2.49 -10.94 -14.09
N HIS A 33 3.19 -11.70 -14.92
CA HIS A 33 3.71 -13.02 -14.55
C HIS A 33 4.80 -12.93 -13.48
N GLU A 34 5.70 -11.97 -13.61
CA GLU A 34 6.77 -11.67 -12.65
C GLU A 34 6.19 -11.21 -11.33
N ILE A 35 5.25 -10.26 -11.37
CA ILE A 35 4.57 -9.77 -10.16
C ILE A 35 3.79 -10.89 -9.47
N ALA A 36 3.11 -11.76 -10.23
CA ALA A 36 2.44 -12.93 -9.65
C ALA A 36 3.42 -13.90 -8.96
N ALA A 37 4.64 -14.08 -9.49
CA ALA A 37 5.66 -14.89 -8.83
C ALA A 37 6.13 -14.26 -7.51
N VAL A 38 6.34 -12.95 -7.49
CA VAL A 38 6.64 -12.17 -6.28
C VAL A 38 5.55 -12.35 -5.22
N GLN A 39 4.27 -12.19 -5.58
CA GLN A 39 3.17 -12.34 -4.63
C GLN A 39 3.07 -13.76 -4.04
N ARG A 40 3.37 -14.80 -4.84
CA ARG A 40 3.43 -16.18 -4.33
C ARG A 40 4.58 -16.39 -3.34
N LEU A 41 5.71 -15.71 -3.52
CA LEU A 41 6.82 -15.73 -2.56
C LEU A 41 6.41 -15.02 -1.26
N LEU A 42 5.84 -13.82 -1.35
CA LEU A 42 5.37 -13.07 -0.19
C LEU A 42 4.36 -13.87 0.64
N LYS A 43 3.41 -14.54 -0.01
CA LYS A 43 2.44 -15.42 0.66
C LYS A 43 3.10 -16.54 1.48
N LYS A 44 4.25 -17.06 1.05
CA LYS A 44 5.00 -18.11 1.78
C LYS A 44 5.86 -17.55 2.91
N SER A 45 6.17 -16.26 2.90
CA SER A 45 7.06 -15.64 3.88
C SER A 45 6.46 -15.47 5.28
N GLY A 46 5.12 -15.41 5.37
CA GLY A 46 4.40 -15.09 6.62
C GLY A 46 4.50 -13.62 7.06
N VAL A 47 5.17 -12.76 6.30
CA VAL A 47 5.20 -11.31 6.54
C VAL A 47 3.82 -10.71 6.28
N LYS A 48 3.40 -9.71 7.05
CA LYS A 48 2.17 -8.96 6.77
C LYS A 48 2.40 -8.07 5.55
N TYR A 49 1.55 -8.20 4.54
CA TYR A 49 1.66 -7.40 3.32
C TYR A 49 0.29 -7.06 2.73
N SER A 50 0.25 -6.04 1.88
CA SER A 50 -0.92 -5.67 1.08
C SER A 50 -0.47 -5.23 -0.32
N MET A 51 -1.03 -5.85 -1.35
CA MET A 51 -0.79 -5.48 -2.75
C MET A 51 -1.81 -4.43 -3.19
N HIS A 52 -1.35 -3.46 -3.98
CA HIS A 52 -2.20 -2.47 -4.64
C HIS A 52 -1.71 -2.22 -6.07
N SER A 53 -2.37 -1.32 -6.80
CA SER A 53 -2.12 -1.08 -8.22
C SER A 53 -0.69 -0.65 -8.58
N ALA A 54 0.03 -0.03 -7.65
CA ALA A 54 1.33 0.59 -7.88
C ALA A 54 2.49 -0.08 -7.14
N GLY A 55 2.24 -1.17 -6.41
CA GLY A 55 3.26 -1.78 -5.58
C GLY A 55 2.71 -2.78 -4.57
N THR A 56 3.53 -3.05 -3.56
CA THR A 56 3.14 -3.88 -2.43
C THR A 56 3.77 -3.32 -1.17
N THR A 57 2.94 -3.13 -0.15
CA THR A 57 3.38 -2.67 1.16
C THR A 57 3.67 -3.87 2.06
N LEU A 58 4.84 -3.90 2.70
CA LEU A 58 5.28 -4.88 3.69
C LEU A 58 5.39 -4.23 5.06
N GLU A 59 5.15 -5.02 6.10
CA GLU A 59 5.32 -4.62 7.49
C GLU A 59 6.02 -5.72 8.29
N GLY A 60 7.04 -5.33 9.06
CA GLY A 60 7.76 -6.27 9.92
C GLY A 60 9.13 -5.76 10.36
N PRO A 61 9.99 -6.66 10.86
CA PRO A 61 11.38 -6.33 11.18
C PRO A 61 12.14 -5.80 9.96
N TRP A 62 12.97 -4.78 10.15
CA TRP A 62 13.71 -4.14 9.04
C TRP A 62 14.48 -5.14 8.19
N THR A 63 15.25 -6.01 8.84
CA THR A 63 16.07 -7.03 8.19
C THR A 63 15.21 -8.02 7.41
N THR A 64 14.10 -8.49 7.99
CA THR A 64 13.18 -9.40 7.32
C THR A 64 12.56 -8.78 6.07
N VAL A 65 12.06 -7.54 6.17
CA VAL A 65 11.44 -6.83 5.05
C VAL A 65 12.44 -6.60 3.91
N MET A 66 13.62 -6.07 4.22
CA MET A 66 14.65 -5.80 3.20
C MET A 66 15.21 -7.07 2.56
N ASN A 67 15.42 -8.13 3.37
CA ASN A 67 15.83 -9.43 2.84
C ASN A 67 14.77 -10.01 1.90
N LEU A 68 13.49 -9.88 2.24
CA LEU A 68 12.41 -10.41 1.42
C LEU A 68 12.30 -9.64 0.08
N ILE A 69 12.47 -8.32 0.08
CA ILE A 69 12.57 -7.53 -1.16
C ILE A 69 13.75 -8.02 -2.01
N GLY A 70 14.94 -8.24 -1.43
CA GLY A 70 16.09 -8.81 -2.13
C GLY A 70 15.84 -10.23 -2.68
N GLN A 71 15.08 -11.06 -1.96
CA GLN A 71 14.66 -12.38 -2.44
C GLN A 71 13.69 -12.29 -3.62
N CYS A 72 12.81 -11.28 -3.67
CA CYS A 72 11.96 -11.02 -4.84
C CYS A 72 12.80 -10.74 -6.09
N HIS A 73 13.88 -9.93 -5.97
CA HIS A 73 14.82 -9.75 -7.07
C HIS A 73 15.49 -11.06 -7.48
N SER A 74 16.01 -11.80 -6.50
CA SER A 74 16.70 -13.07 -6.73
C SER A 74 15.82 -14.11 -7.43
N LEU A 75 14.54 -14.18 -7.03
CA LEU A 75 13.54 -15.04 -7.66
C LEU A 75 13.36 -14.71 -9.15
N LEU A 76 13.23 -13.43 -9.48
CA LEU A 76 13.01 -13.01 -10.86
C LEU A 76 14.26 -13.17 -11.72
N HIS A 77 15.45 -12.94 -11.16
CA HIS A 77 16.71 -13.30 -11.80
C HIS A 77 16.80 -14.80 -12.10
N ALA A 78 16.40 -15.65 -11.15
CA ALA A 78 16.33 -17.11 -11.36
C ALA A 78 15.33 -17.51 -12.46
N ASN A 79 14.31 -16.69 -12.70
CA ASN A 79 13.33 -16.87 -13.79
C ASN A 79 13.78 -16.25 -15.12
N GLY A 80 15.00 -15.71 -15.20
CA GLY A 80 15.58 -15.17 -16.44
C GLY A 80 15.44 -13.66 -16.64
N VAL A 81 14.87 -12.91 -15.69
CA VAL A 81 14.86 -11.44 -15.76
C VAL A 81 16.28 -10.93 -15.54
N VAL A 82 16.85 -10.25 -16.53
CA VAL A 82 18.25 -9.81 -16.46
C VAL A 82 18.43 -8.55 -15.61
N ARG A 83 17.47 -7.62 -15.66
CA ARG A 83 17.54 -6.34 -14.96
C ARG A 83 16.22 -6.03 -14.26
N ILE A 84 16.32 -5.56 -13.02
CA ILE A 84 15.19 -5.16 -12.20
C ILE A 84 15.50 -3.79 -11.61
N GLN A 85 14.56 -2.86 -11.70
CA GLN A 85 14.58 -1.60 -10.96
C GLN A 85 13.50 -1.66 -9.88
N SER A 86 13.80 -1.16 -8.69
CA SER A 86 12.81 -0.99 -7.64
C SER A 86 12.80 0.42 -7.08
N ASP A 87 11.60 0.92 -6.81
CA ASP A 87 11.36 2.08 -5.95
C ASP A 87 10.92 1.56 -4.58
N ILE A 88 11.49 2.10 -3.50
CA ILE A 88 11.17 1.70 -2.13
C ILE A 88 10.97 2.95 -1.29
N ARG A 89 9.75 3.13 -0.78
CA ARG A 89 9.43 4.12 0.25
C ARG A 89 9.29 3.41 1.58
N ILE A 90 10.23 3.63 2.48
CA ILE A 90 10.28 2.96 3.78
C ILE A 90 10.23 3.97 4.92
N GLY A 91 9.40 3.68 5.92
CA GLY A 91 9.29 4.45 7.16
C GLY A 91 9.55 3.60 8.39
N SER A 92 10.16 4.21 9.40
CA SER A 92 10.26 3.68 10.75
C SER A 92 9.96 4.79 11.76
N ARG A 93 9.50 4.42 12.96
CA ARG A 93 9.19 5.36 14.04
C ARG A 93 9.43 4.72 15.40
N THR A 94 9.80 5.52 16.39
CA THR A 94 10.15 5.06 17.75
C THR A 94 9.11 5.41 18.81
N ASP A 95 8.16 6.28 18.49
CA ASP A 95 7.15 6.81 19.41
C ASP A 95 5.94 5.88 19.60
N LYS A 96 5.54 5.11 18.58
CA LYS A 96 4.45 4.12 18.67
C LYS A 96 4.60 2.93 17.72
N VAL A 97 3.83 1.88 17.98
CA VAL A 97 3.58 0.81 17.01
C VAL A 97 2.39 1.21 16.14
N GLN A 98 2.56 1.21 14.82
CA GLN A 98 1.50 1.53 13.88
C GLN A 98 1.78 0.81 12.56
N GLY A 99 0.81 0.04 12.08
CA GLY A 99 0.88 -0.66 10.81
C GLY A 99 0.37 0.16 9.62
N PHE A 100 0.43 -0.39 8.41
CA PHE A 100 -0.07 0.32 7.21
C PHE A 100 -1.59 0.52 7.23
N GLU A 101 -2.36 -0.46 7.71
CA GLU A 101 -3.82 -0.34 7.87
C GLU A 101 -4.19 0.77 8.86
N ASP A 102 -3.44 0.90 9.95
CA ASP A 102 -3.66 1.95 10.94
C ASP A 102 -3.38 3.34 10.39
N LYS A 103 -2.50 3.45 9.38
CA LYS A 103 -2.24 4.73 8.69
C LYS A 103 -3.40 5.12 7.80
N VAL A 104 -3.94 4.15 7.06
CA VAL A 104 -5.10 4.36 6.19
C VAL A 104 -6.32 4.72 7.04
N ARG A 105 -6.62 3.91 8.06
CA ARG A 105 -7.76 4.14 8.96
C ARG A 105 -7.71 5.49 9.65
N ALA A 106 -6.53 5.96 10.09
CA ALA A 106 -6.41 7.27 10.70
C ALA A 106 -6.81 8.42 9.74
N VAL A 107 -6.63 8.25 8.43
CA VAL A 107 -7.10 9.22 7.42
C VAL A 107 -8.59 9.03 7.16
N GLU A 108 -9.07 7.78 7.03
CA GLU A 108 -10.49 7.49 6.84
C GLU A 108 -11.35 8.02 7.99
N ASP A 109 -10.90 7.89 9.23
CA ASP A 109 -11.59 8.41 10.42
C ASP A 109 -11.73 9.94 10.37
N LEU A 110 -10.73 10.65 9.84
CA LEU A 110 -10.77 12.10 9.64
C LEU A 110 -11.75 12.48 8.52
N LEU A 111 -11.70 11.80 7.38
CA LEU A 111 -12.62 12.04 6.27
C LEU A 111 -14.09 11.78 6.67
N ALA A 112 -14.34 10.79 7.53
CA ALA A 112 -15.67 10.52 8.09
C ALA A 112 -16.12 11.57 9.13
N MET A 113 -15.19 12.33 9.72
CA MET A 113 -15.54 13.49 10.55
C MET A 113 -15.96 14.68 9.68
N ASP A 114 -15.23 14.95 8.59
CA ASP A 114 -15.54 16.05 7.66
C ASP A 114 -16.96 15.92 7.08
N GLY A 115 -17.39 14.70 6.75
CA GLY A 115 -18.75 14.43 6.26
C GLY A 115 -19.86 14.73 7.27
N ARG A 116 -19.57 14.65 8.58
CA ARG A 116 -20.54 14.91 9.65
C ARG A 116 -20.67 16.40 9.99
N GLU A 117 -19.65 17.21 9.70
CA GLU A 117 -19.73 18.67 9.87
C GLU A 117 -20.52 19.35 8.74
N GLY A 118 -20.67 18.70 7.59
CA GLY A 118 -21.49 19.16 6.46
C GLY A 118 -22.99 18.83 6.57
N GLU A 119 -23.37 17.82 7.37
CA GLU A 119 -24.76 17.53 7.71
C GLU A 119 -25.22 18.43 8.86
N GLY A 120 -25.44 19.70 8.56
CA GLY A 120 -26.17 20.60 9.44
C GLY A 120 -27.51 19.96 9.81
N VAL A 121 -27.71 19.67 11.09
CA VAL A 121 -28.99 19.26 11.66
C VAL A 121 -30.03 20.32 11.32
N SER A 122 -30.84 20.07 10.29
CA SER A 122 -32.03 20.86 10.02
C SER A 122 -33.12 20.40 10.96
N VAL A 123 -33.28 21.08 12.10
CA VAL A 123 -34.49 20.96 12.91
C VAL A 123 -35.65 21.54 12.11
N LYS A 124 -36.42 20.69 11.44
CA LYS A 124 -37.73 21.08 10.91
C LYS A 124 -38.75 20.93 12.04
N ASN A 125 -39.28 22.05 12.51
CA ASN A 125 -40.54 22.05 13.26
C ASN A 125 -41.58 21.35 12.41
N GLY A 126 -42.15 20.27 12.96
CA GLY A 126 -42.83 19.23 12.22
C GLY A 126 -43.92 19.74 11.29
N GLU A 127 -43.75 19.42 10.02
CA GLU A 127 -44.81 19.15 9.05
C GLU A 127 -44.16 18.31 7.94
N VAL A 128 -44.80 17.17 7.62
CA VAL A 128 -44.35 16.22 6.60
C VAL A 128 -44.90 16.70 5.25
N GLU A 129 -44.03 17.00 4.30
CA GLU A 129 -44.41 17.12 2.89
C GLU A 129 -43.56 16.16 2.05
N GLU A 130 -44.23 15.21 1.41
CA GLU A 130 -43.70 14.45 0.27
C GLU A 130 -43.73 15.33 -0.98
N SER A 131 -42.57 15.49 -1.60
CA SER A 131 -42.40 15.79 -3.02
C SER A 131 -41.04 15.16 -3.38
N GLY A 132 -40.87 14.36 -4.42
CA GLY A 132 -41.56 14.29 -5.69
C GLY A 132 -40.45 14.20 -6.73
N ASP A 133 -40.25 12.99 -7.26
CA ASP A 133 -39.56 12.58 -8.49
C ASP A 133 -38.48 13.50 -9.06
N GLY A 134 -37.22 13.09 -8.90
CA GLY A 134 -36.08 13.51 -9.72
C GLY A 134 -35.39 12.29 -10.30
N GLU A 135 -35.72 11.96 -11.54
CA GLU A 135 -34.92 11.08 -12.40
C GLU A 135 -33.60 11.81 -12.71
N ASP A 136 -32.48 11.25 -12.26
CA ASP A 136 -31.17 11.52 -12.87
C ASP A 136 -30.58 10.17 -13.30
N ASP A 137 -30.92 9.79 -14.54
CA ASP A 137 -30.25 8.75 -15.32
C ASP A 137 -28.86 9.26 -15.74
N ASP A 138 -27.83 8.99 -14.94
CA ASP A 138 -26.44 9.07 -15.40
C ASP A 138 -26.00 7.70 -15.94
N GLU A 139 -26.35 7.47 -17.21
CA GLU A 139 -25.85 6.37 -18.05
C GLU A 139 -24.36 6.58 -18.35
N ILE A 140 -23.47 6.07 -17.49
CA ILE A 140 -22.04 5.96 -17.83
C ILE A 140 -21.85 4.76 -18.77
N THR A 141 -21.87 5.04 -20.07
CA THR A 141 -21.44 4.09 -21.10
C THR A 141 -19.92 3.93 -21.10
N TYR A 142 -19.43 2.74 -20.72
CA TYR A 142 -18.06 2.32 -21.01
C TYR A 142 -17.98 1.81 -22.46
N GLN A 143 -17.36 2.59 -23.36
CA GLN A 143 -16.87 2.06 -24.63
C GLN A 143 -15.43 1.55 -24.47
N ARG A 144 -15.32 0.22 -24.63
CA ARG A 144 -14.20 -0.68 -24.92
C ARG A 144 -12.76 -0.17 -24.80
#